data_AF-A0A6L2N4Q2-F1
#
_entry.id   AF-A0A6L2N4Q2-F1
#
_cell.length_a   1.000
_cell.length_b   1.000
_cell.length_c   1.000
_cell.angle_alpha   90.00
_cell.angle_beta   90.00
_cell.angle_gamma   90.00
#
_symmetry.space_group_name_H-M   'P 1'
#
loop_
_entity.id
_entity.type
_entity.pdbx_description
1 polymer ?
#
loop_
_entity_poly.entity_id
_entity_poly.type
_entity_poly.pdbx_seq_one_letter_code
_entity_poly.pdbx_strand_id
1 'polypeptide(L)'
;MTKKYVELYATEKIQADCDLKATNIILQGLPSNIYSLVYHHRVAKDLWERIQLLMQGTSLKKHERECKLYDAFDKFAHIKEESLHQYYLRFTQLINDMNIYEMKLKQFQVNTKFLNTLSREWSKFVTDVKLVKYLHTTNFDQLHAYLQQHELHANEVRIMRECNKDPLVLVANQQKTLSHFNTYQYSYNNPQFQQ
;
A
#
# COMPACT_ATOMS: atom_id res chain seq x y z
N MET A 1 1.16 -23.38 62.56
CA MET A 1 0.47 -22.90 61.33
C MET A 1 0.13 -21.40 61.34
N THR A 2 0.57 -20.60 62.32
CA THR A 2 0.12 -19.21 62.52
C THR A 2 0.97 -18.13 61.83
N LYS A 3 2.31 -18.27 61.76
CA LYS A 3 3.17 -17.24 61.14
C LYS A 3 2.91 -17.04 59.63
N LYS A 4 2.80 -18.16 58.89
CA LYS A 4 2.54 -18.15 57.43
C LYS A 4 1.22 -17.46 57.05
N TYR A 5 0.19 -17.56 57.91
CA TYR A 5 -1.13 -16.97 57.65
C TYR A 5 -1.12 -15.45 57.89
N VAL A 6 -0.41 -14.98 58.93
CA VAL A 6 -0.25 -13.56 59.22
C VAL A 6 0.58 -12.85 58.14
N GLU A 7 1.64 -13.50 57.64
CA GLU A 7 2.45 -12.98 56.54
C GLU A 7 1.63 -12.85 55.23
N LEU A 8 0.81 -13.86 54.90
CA LEU A 8 -0.09 -13.82 53.74
C LEU A 8 -1.07 -12.64 53.81
N TYR A 9 -1.72 -12.46 54.96
CA TYR A 9 -2.67 -11.36 55.16
C TYR A 9 -2.02 -9.97 55.07
N ALA A 10 -0.80 -9.83 55.60
CA ALA A 10 -0.05 -8.58 55.49
C ALA A 10 0.32 -8.26 54.03
N THR A 11 0.73 -9.27 53.26
CA THR A 11 1.04 -9.10 51.83
C THR A 11 -0.19 -8.75 50.99
N GLU A 12 -1.35 -9.36 51.25
CA GLU A 12 -2.60 -9.05 50.56
C GLU A 12 -3.04 -7.60 50.79
N LYS A 13 -2.90 -7.10 52.02
CA LYS A 13 -3.24 -5.72 52.37
C LYS A 13 -2.33 -4.71 51.67
N ILE A 14 -1.03 -4.98 51.60
CA ILE A 14 -0.07 -4.13 50.88
C ILE A 14 -0.39 -4.13 49.39
N GLN A 15 -0.68 -5.30 48.81
CA GLN A 15 -1.04 -5.40 47.39
C GLN A 15 -2.30 -4.60 47.07
N ALA A 16 -3.34 -4.70 47.90
CA ALA A 16 -4.59 -3.96 47.71
C ALA A 16 -4.38 -2.43 47.78
N ASP A 17 -3.53 -1.93 48.69
CA ASP A 17 -3.19 -0.51 48.77
C ASP A 17 -2.39 -0.04 47.53
N CYS A 18 -1.45 -0.86 47.05
CA CYS A 18 -0.72 -0.60 45.82
C CYS A 18 -1.64 -0.56 44.59
N ASP A 19 -2.56 -1.51 44.47
CA ASP A 19 -3.53 -1.56 43.36
C ASP A 19 -4.48 -0.36 43.36
N LEU A 20 -4.94 0.08 44.54
CA LEU A 20 -5.76 1.28 44.69
C LEU A 20 -5.00 2.54 44.22
N LYS A 21 -3.75 2.69 44.64
CA LYS A 21 -2.90 3.82 44.25
C LYS A 21 -2.63 3.83 42.75
N ALA A 22 -2.28 2.68 42.18
CA ALA A 22 -2.03 2.54 40.74
C ALA A 22 -3.30 2.85 39.93
N THR A 23 -4.46 2.35 40.35
CA THR A 23 -5.76 2.63 39.71
C THR A 23 -6.06 4.12 39.71
N ASN A 24 -5.89 4.81 40.85
CA ASN A 24 -6.13 6.25 40.93
C ASN A 24 -5.19 7.07 40.03
N ILE A 25 -3.90 6.72 39.98
CA ILE A 25 -2.93 7.40 39.11
C ILE A 25 -3.31 7.23 37.64
N ILE A 26 -3.68 6.01 37.23
CA ILE A 26 -4.10 5.74 35.85
C ILE A 26 -5.35 6.57 35.50
N LEU A 27 -6.37 6.57 36.36
CA LEU A 27 -7.63 7.29 36.11
C LEU A 27 -7.44 8.80 36.00
N GLN A 28 -6.54 9.39 36.80
CA GLN A 28 -6.23 10.83 36.75
C GLN A 28 -5.56 11.26 35.45
N GLY A 29 -4.87 10.35 34.77
CA GLY A 29 -4.20 10.63 33.48
C GLY A 29 -5.09 10.50 32.26
N LEU A 30 -6.35 10.07 32.40
CA LEU A 30 -7.22 9.76 31.26
C LEU A 30 -8.04 10.97 30.79
N PRO A 31 -8.20 11.14 29.46
CA PRO A 31 -9.20 12.05 28.93
C PRO A 31 -10.63 11.55 29.21
N SER A 32 -11.57 12.48 29.36
CA SER A 32 -12.94 12.22 29.81
C SER A 32 -13.69 11.14 29.00
N ASN A 33 -13.48 11.09 27.68
CA ASN A 33 -14.08 10.11 26.77
C ASN A 33 -13.56 8.68 26.97
N ILE A 34 -12.36 8.50 27.53
CA ILE A 34 -11.79 7.18 27.85
C ILE A 34 -12.15 6.78 29.27
N TYR A 35 -12.15 7.74 30.21
CA TYR A 35 -12.50 7.53 31.62
C TYR A 35 -13.88 6.87 31.77
N SER A 36 -14.90 7.38 31.07
CA SER A 36 -16.27 6.85 31.14
C SER A 36 -16.39 5.39 30.68
N LEU A 37 -15.47 4.92 29.83
CA LEU A 37 -15.47 3.56 29.28
C LEU A 37 -14.78 2.53 30.20
N VAL A 38 -13.97 2.99 31.15
CA VAL A 38 -13.11 2.11 31.97
C VAL A 38 -13.34 2.20 33.48
N TYR A 39 -14.15 3.17 33.93
CA TYR A 39 -14.42 3.48 35.35
C TYR A 39 -14.86 2.28 36.22
N HIS A 40 -15.44 1.23 35.64
CA HIS A 40 -15.91 0.06 36.41
C HIS A 40 -14.81 -0.93 36.83
N HIS A 41 -13.57 -0.77 36.36
CA HIS A 41 -12.46 -1.69 36.68
C HIS A 41 -11.78 -1.27 37.99
N ARG A 42 -11.60 -2.24 38.90
CA ARG A 42 -11.07 -2.00 40.26
C ARG A 42 -9.63 -2.43 40.45
N VAL A 43 -9.10 -3.22 39.51
CA VAL A 43 -7.75 -3.77 39.52
C VAL A 43 -6.93 -2.98 38.51
N ALA A 44 -5.77 -2.49 38.93
CA ALA A 44 -4.95 -1.59 38.11
C ALA A 44 -4.49 -2.27 36.81
N LYS A 45 -4.20 -3.56 36.89
CA LYS A 45 -3.82 -4.39 35.73
C LYS A 45 -4.94 -4.46 34.69
N ASP A 46 -6.14 -4.84 35.09
CA ASP A 46 -7.29 -4.97 34.17
C ASP A 46 -7.66 -3.62 33.55
N LEU A 47 -7.58 -2.55 34.36
CA LEU A 47 -7.77 -1.18 33.90
C LEU A 47 -6.73 -0.79 32.83
N TRP A 48 -5.45 -1.08 33.07
CA TRP A 48 -4.37 -0.80 32.13
C TRP A 48 -4.53 -1.58 30.81
N GLU A 49 -4.82 -2.88 30.89
CA GLU A 49 -5.05 -3.72 29.70
C GLU A 49 -6.25 -3.19 28.87
N ARG A 50 -7.32 -2.72 29.52
CA ARG A 50 -8.48 -2.12 28.86
C ARG A 50 -8.14 -0.78 28.19
N ILE A 51 -7.32 0.06 28.82
CA ILE A 51 -6.87 1.34 28.26
C ILE A 51 -5.98 1.10 27.04
N GLN A 52 -5.05 0.15 27.13
CA GLN A 52 -4.24 -0.26 25.98
C GLN A 52 -5.13 -0.71 24.81
N LEU A 53 -6.15 -1.52 25.09
CA LEU A 53 -7.12 -1.96 24.09
C LEU A 53 -7.90 -0.79 23.45
N LEU A 54 -8.31 0.21 24.21
CA LEU A 54 -9.06 1.36 23.70
C LEU A 54 -8.18 2.33 22.91
N MET A 55 -6.97 2.61 23.39
CA MET A 55 -6.07 3.61 22.79
C MET A 55 -5.27 3.06 21.62
N GLN A 56 -4.73 1.84 21.74
CA GLN A 56 -3.93 1.21 20.70
C GLN A 56 -4.81 0.36 19.76
N GLY A 57 -5.95 -0.14 20.25
CA GLY A 57 -6.76 -1.15 19.57
C GLY A 57 -6.28 -2.57 19.87
N THR A 58 -7.18 -3.53 19.75
CA THR A 58 -6.83 -4.95 19.73
C THR A 58 -5.97 -5.30 18.50
N SER A 59 -5.27 -6.44 18.54
CA SER A 59 -4.71 -7.12 17.36
C SER A 59 -5.70 -7.26 16.20
N LEU A 60 -7.01 -7.16 16.48
CA LEU A 60 -8.09 -7.04 15.52
C LEU A 60 -7.88 -5.88 14.53
N LYS A 61 -7.30 -4.72 14.95
CA LYS A 61 -6.96 -3.63 14.03
C LYS A 61 -5.80 -3.98 13.09
N LYS A 62 -4.80 -4.74 13.56
CA LYS A 62 -3.71 -5.21 12.70
C LYS A 62 -4.27 -6.13 11.61
N HIS A 63 -5.06 -7.13 12.02
CA HIS A 63 -5.69 -8.06 11.08
C HIS A 63 -6.69 -7.35 10.15
N GLU A 64 -7.47 -6.39 10.64
CA GLU A 64 -8.36 -5.57 9.81
C GLU A 64 -7.57 -4.75 8.76
N ARG A 65 -6.41 -4.20 9.13
CA ARG A 65 -5.52 -3.49 8.21
C ARG A 65 -4.92 -4.43 7.17
N GLU A 66 -4.47 -5.62 7.58
CA GLU A 66 -3.99 -6.67 6.67
C GLU A 66 -5.08 -7.08 5.67
N CYS A 67 -6.32 -7.31 6.12
CA CYS A 67 -7.45 -7.63 5.27
C CYS A 67 -7.72 -6.51 4.25
N LYS A 68 -7.74 -5.24 4.69
CA LYS A 68 -7.90 -4.08 3.79
C LYS A 68 -6.80 -3.98 2.75
N LEU A 69 -5.55 -4.31 3.13
CA LEU A 69 -4.42 -4.31 2.21
C LEU A 69 -4.47 -5.47 1.21
N TYR A 70 -4.89 -6.66 1.64
CA TYR A 70 -5.15 -7.77 0.73
C TYR A 70 -6.25 -7.43 -0.28
N ASP A 71 -7.35 -6.82 0.18
CA ASP A 71 -8.43 -6.35 -0.71
C ASP A 71 -7.94 -5.28 -1.68
N ALA A 72 -7.15 -4.30 -1.20
CA ALA A 72 -6.57 -3.25 -2.03
C ALA A 72 -5.61 -3.84 -3.07
N PHE A 73 -4.80 -4.82 -2.68
CA PHE A 73 -3.94 -5.56 -3.59
C PHE A 73 -4.76 -6.32 -4.62
N ASP A 74 -5.74 -7.13 -4.20
CA ASP A 74 -6.57 -7.92 -5.11
C ASP A 74 -7.35 -7.05 -6.10
N LYS A 75 -7.88 -5.90 -5.66
CA LYS A 75 -8.63 -4.97 -6.51
C LYS A 75 -7.74 -3.96 -7.25
N PHE A 76 -6.43 -3.99 -7.03
CA PHE A 76 -5.51 -3.05 -7.68
C PHE A 76 -5.62 -3.18 -9.19
N ALA A 77 -5.83 -2.04 -9.85
CA ALA A 77 -6.01 -1.94 -11.29
C ALA A 77 -5.51 -0.58 -11.78
N HIS A 78 -5.13 -0.55 -13.06
CA HIS A 78 -4.90 0.69 -13.79
C HIS A 78 -6.16 1.57 -13.78
N ILE A 79 -5.97 2.86 -13.50
CA ILE A 79 -6.98 3.91 -13.55
C ILE A 79 -6.91 4.60 -14.90
N LYS A 80 -8.07 4.79 -15.54
CA LYS A 80 -8.17 5.50 -16.83
C LYS A 80 -7.42 6.83 -16.77
N GLU A 81 -6.65 7.14 -17.82
CA GLU A 81 -5.84 8.35 -17.98
C GLU A 81 -4.61 8.47 -17.06
N GLU A 82 -4.35 7.52 -16.17
CA GLU A 82 -3.09 7.53 -15.42
C GLU A 82 -1.90 7.13 -16.31
N SER A 83 -0.78 7.83 -16.11
CA SER A 83 0.51 7.49 -16.72
C SER A 83 1.12 6.24 -16.10
N LEU A 84 2.05 5.59 -16.81
CA LEU A 84 2.80 4.45 -16.28
C LEU A 84 3.52 4.81 -14.96
N HIS A 85 4.06 6.03 -14.88
CA HIS A 85 4.75 6.50 -13.69
C HIS A 85 3.82 6.64 -12.48
N GLN A 86 2.63 7.23 -12.65
CA GLN A 86 1.63 7.34 -11.58
C GLN A 86 1.16 5.96 -11.09
N TYR A 87 0.92 5.05 -12.04
CA TYR A 87 0.60 3.65 -11.75
C TYR A 87 1.71 2.99 -10.90
N TYR A 88 2.97 3.17 -11.29
CA TYR A 88 4.13 2.64 -10.56
C TYR A 88 4.24 3.20 -9.14
N LEU A 89 4.06 4.51 -8.95
CA LEU A 89 4.10 5.13 -7.62
C LEU A 89 3.00 4.56 -6.71
N ARG A 90 1.77 4.43 -7.21
CA ARG A 90 0.66 3.84 -6.45
C ARG A 90 0.92 2.38 -6.09
N PHE A 91 1.46 1.60 -7.02
CA PHE A 91 1.79 0.21 -6.76
C PHE A 91 2.91 0.09 -5.72
N THR A 92 3.96 0.92 -5.82
CA THR A 92 5.08 0.97 -4.87
C THR A 92 4.58 1.32 -3.47
N GLN A 93 3.70 2.32 -3.34
CA GLN A 93 3.07 2.68 -2.08
C GLN A 93 2.32 1.50 -1.46
N LEU A 94 1.48 0.81 -2.25
CA LEU A 94 0.76 -0.37 -1.80
C LEU A 94 1.70 -1.49 -1.30
N ILE A 95 2.75 -1.80 -2.05
CA ILE A 95 3.73 -2.83 -1.65
C ILE A 95 4.47 -2.43 -0.38
N ASN A 96 4.84 -1.16 -0.24
CA ASN A 96 5.48 -0.64 0.96
C ASN A 96 4.55 -0.72 2.18
N ASP A 97 3.29 -0.35 2.02
CA ASP A 97 2.28 -0.47 3.08
C ASP A 97 2.10 -1.93 3.52
N MET A 98 2.06 -2.88 2.58
CA MET A 98 2.03 -4.31 2.90
C MET A 98 3.28 -4.78 3.66
N ASN A 99 4.46 -4.31 3.27
CA ASN A 99 5.72 -4.65 3.92
C ASN A 99 5.83 -4.10 5.35
N ILE A 100 5.25 -2.94 5.64
CA ILE A 100 5.19 -2.36 7.00
C ILE A 100 4.49 -3.32 7.98
N TYR A 101 3.49 -4.06 7.51
CA TYR A 101 2.76 -5.05 8.31
C TYR A 101 3.37 -6.46 8.23
N GLU A 102 4.58 -6.60 7.68
CA GLU A 102 5.29 -7.87 7.48
C GLU A 102 4.53 -8.87 6.59
N MET A 103 3.67 -8.38 5.69
CA MET A 103 2.92 -9.22 4.75
C MET A 103 3.86 -9.73 3.65
N LYS A 104 4.38 -10.96 3.82
CA LYS A 104 5.35 -11.55 2.88
C LYS A 104 4.68 -12.03 1.60
N LEU A 105 4.73 -11.21 0.55
CA LEU A 105 4.42 -11.63 -0.82
C LEU A 105 5.67 -12.16 -1.51
N LYS A 106 5.55 -13.26 -2.25
CA LYS A 106 6.64 -13.74 -3.11
C LYS A 106 6.83 -12.76 -4.27
N GLN A 107 8.08 -12.54 -4.67
CA GLN A 107 8.41 -11.64 -5.80
C GLN A 107 7.57 -11.94 -7.05
N PHE A 108 7.40 -13.22 -7.38
CA PHE A 108 6.58 -13.66 -8.51
C PHE A 108 5.12 -13.18 -8.40
N GLN A 109 4.52 -13.16 -7.20
CA GLN A 109 3.15 -12.69 -6.99
C GLN A 109 3.05 -11.18 -7.23
N VAL A 110 4.02 -10.43 -6.69
CA VAL A 110 4.12 -8.97 -6.88
C VAL A 110 4.27 -8.64 -8.37
N ASN A 111 5.23 -9.28 -9.05
CA ASN A 111 5.48 -9.06 -10.48
C ASN A 111 4.29 -9.44 -11.35
N THR A 112 3.66 -10.58 -11.06
CA THR A 112 2.47 -11.03 -11.79
C THR A 112 1.33 -10.03 -11.61
N LYS A 113 1.13 -9.52 -10.39
CA LYS A 113 0.08 -8.53 -10.11
C LYS A 113 0.35 -7.21 -10.83
N PHE A 114 1.58 -6.70 -10.75
CA PHE A 114 2.02 -5.49 -11.46
C PHE A 114 1.71 -5.60 -12.95
N LEU A 115 2.15 -6.67 -13.62
CA LEU A 115 1.94 -6.80 -15.07
C LEU A 115 0.48 -7.05 -15.47
N ASN A 116 -0.27 -7.86 -14.71
CA ASN A 116 -1.64 -8.23 -15.07
C ASN A 116 -2.65 -7.10 -14.89
N THR A 117 -2.30 -6.07 -14.12
CA THR A 117 -3.20 -4.97 -13.77
C THR A 117 -2.90 -3.69 -14.56
N LEU A 118 -1.88 -3.71 -15.43
CA LEU A 118 -1.62 -2.68 -16.42
C LEU A 118 -2.75 -2.60 -17.46
N SER A 119 -2.87 -1.42 -18.06
CA SER A 119 -3.79 -1.18 -19.16
C SER A 119 -3.44 -1.99 -20.41
N ARG A 120 -4.44 -2.18 -21.28
CA ARG A 120 -4.38 -3.14 -22.38
C ARG A 120 -3.42 -2.74 -23.50
N GLU A 121 -2.96 -1.49 -23.55
CA GLU A 121 -1.89 -1.04 -24.46
C GLU A 121 -0.54 -1.71 -24.15
N TRP A 122 -0.33 -2.15 -22.90
CA TRP A 122 0.89 -2.84 -22.48
C TRP A 122 0.88 -4.35 -22.75
N SER A 123 -0.21 -4.91 -23.31
CA SER A 123 -0.42 -6.36 -23.38
C SER A 123 0.67 -7.13 -24.13
N LYS A 124 1.28 -6.50 -25.14
CA LYS A 124 2.40 -7.08 -25.88
C LYS A 124 3.61 -7.29 -24.96
N PHE A 125 4.07 -6.21 -24.32
CA PHE A 125 5.22 -6.24 -23.42
C PHE A 125 5.01 -7.13 -22.19
N VAL A 126 3.79 -7.17 -21.67
CA VAL A 126 3.41 -8.11 -20.60
C VAL A 126 3.60 -9.57 -21.06
N THR A 127 3.22 -9.89 -22.29
CA THR A 127 3.42 -11.24 -22.86
C THR A 127 4.90 -11.55 -23.02
N ASP A 128 5.67 -10.60 -23.56
CA ASP A 128 7.11 -10.76 -23.78
C ASP A 128 7.85 -11.07 -22.47
N VAL A 129 7.59 -10.31 -21.41
CA VAL A 129 8.16 -10.52 -20.07
C VAL A 129 7.81 -11.89 -19.50
N LYS A 130 6.58 -12.38 -19.73
CA LYS A 130 6.12 -13.69 -19.25
C LYS A 130 6.81 -14.84 -19.98
N LEU A 131 7.01 -14.71 -21.30
CA LEU A 131 7.64 -15.75 -22.12
C LEU A 131 9.10 -16.01 -21.71
N VAL A 132 9.84 -14.96 -21.37
CA VAL A 132 11.26 -15.05 -20.99
C VAL A 132 11.48 -15.34 -19.51
N LYS A 133 10.42 -15.68 -18.75
CA LYS A 133 10.46 -16.01 -17.31
C LYS A 133 11.06 -14.93 -16.40
N TYR A 134 11.09 -13.66 -16.83
CA TYR A 134 11.60 -12.56 -15.99
C TYR A 134 10.83 -12.40 -14.68
N LEU A 135 9.57 -12.87 -14.62
CA LEU A 135 8.75 -12.87 -13.40
C LEU A 135 9.42 -13.46 -12.16
N HIS A 136 10.37 -14.39 -12.31
CA HIS A 136 11.02 -15.07 -11.19
C HIS A 136 12.38 -14.49 -10.81
N THR A 137 13.03 -13.76 -11.72
CA THR A 137 14.42 -13.32 -11.59
C THR A 137 14.57 -11.81 -11.45
N THR A 138 13.56 -11.03 -11.81
CA THR A 138 13.57 -9.56 -11.69
C THR A 138 12.60 -9.08 -10.61
N ASN A 139 12.79 -7.87 -10.11
CA ASN A 139 11.78 -7.19 -9.28
C ASN A 139 10.88 -6.27 -10.14
N PHE A 140 9.81 -5.73 -9.55
CA PHE A 140 8.87 -4.89 -10.29
C PHE A 140 9.47 -3.53 -10.67
N ASP A 141 10.51 -3.05 -10.00
CA ASP A 141 11.24 -1.83 -10.38
C ASP A 141 11.98 -2.00 -11.71
N GLN A 142 12.62 -3.15 -11.90
CA GLN A 142 13.26 -3.52 -13.15
C GLN A 142 12.22 -3.70 -14.27
N LEU A 143 11.05 -4.27 -13.96
CA LEU A 143 9.95 -4.36 -14.91
C LEU A 143 9.42 -2.98 -15.30
N HIS A 144 9.32 -2.05 -14.35
CA HIS A 144 8.96 -0.67 -14.63
C HIS A 144 9.96 0.00 -15.57
N ALA A 145 11.28 -0.14 -15.30
CA ALA A 145 12.32 0.41 -16.17
C ALA A 145 12.24 -0.15 -17.61
N TYR A 146 11.96 -1.45 -17.75
CA TYR A 146 11.72 -2.07 -19.05
C TYR A 146 10.48 -1.49 -19.76
N LEU A 147 9.34 -1.37 -19.06
CA LEU A 147 8.12 -0.80 -19.64
C LEU A 147 8.32 0.66 -20.03
N GLN A 148 9.06 1.43 -19.24
CA GLN A 148 9.35 2.83 -19.52
C GLN A 148 10.07 3.03 -20.86
N GLN A 149 10.97 2.11 -21.23
CA GLN A 149 11.65 2.13 -22.54
C GLN A 149 10.67 1.94 -23.72
N HIS A 150 9.49 1.39 -23.46
CA HIS A 150 8.49 1.05 -24.44
C HIS A 150 7.23 1.93 -24.39
N GLU A 151 7.27 3.02 -23.61
CA GLU A 151 6.13 3.90 -23.38
C GLU A 151 5.61 4.56 -24.67
N LEU A 152 6.49 4.93 -25.60
CA LEU A 152 6.09 5.48 -26.90
C LEU A 152 5.19 4.50 -27.67
N HIS A 153 5.59 3.23 -27.75
CA HIS A 153 4.82 2.21 -28.47
C HIS A 153 3.47 1.93 -27.78
N ALA A 154 3.45 1.88 -26.44
CA ALA A 154 2.21 1.71 -25.71
C ALA A 154 1.24 2.90 -25.96
N ASN A 155 1.76 4.13 -25.98
CA ASN A 155 0.97 5.33 -26.26
C ASN A 155 0.42 5.34 -27.69
N GLU A 156 1.19 4.90 -28.69
CA GLU A 156 0.70 4.72 -30.06
C GLU A 156 -0.48 3.75 -30.13
N VAL A 157 -0.37 2.59 -29.47
CA VAL A 157 -1.44 1.58 -29.41
C VAL A 157 -2.71 2.15 -28.74
N ARG A 158 -2.54 2.98 -27.70
CA ARG A 158 -3.65 3.67 -27.03
C ARG A 158 -4.37 4.63 -27.99
N ILE A 159 -3.62 5.51 -28.65
CA ILE A 159 -4.18 6.51 -29.59
C ILE A 159 -4.90 5.81 -30.75
N MET A 160 -4.28 4.80 -31.37
CA MET A 160 -4.91 4.07 -32.48
C MET A 160 -6.25 3.46 -32.06
N ARG A 161 -6.35 2.92 -30.84
CA ARG A 161 -7.60 2.36 -30.32
C ARG A 161 -8.65 3.42 -30.04
N GLU A 162 -8.26 4.60 -29.57
CA GLU A 162 -9.16 5.72 -29.36
C GLU A 162 -9.70 6.24 -30.71
N CYS A 163 -8.84 6.39 -31.72
CA CYS A 163 -9.26 6.78 -33.08
C CYS A 163 -10.19 5.75 -33.73
N ASN A 164 -9.99 4.46 -33.49
CA ASN A 164 -10.86 3.40 -34.04
C ASN A 164 -12.24 3.32 -33.37
N LYS A 165 -12.46 3.98 -32.22
CA LYS A 165 -13.76 4.02 -31.55
C LYS A 165 -14.69 5.11 -32.08
N ASP A 166 -14.14 6.14 -32.73
CA ASP A 166 -14.91 7.24 -33.30
C ASP A 166 -14.40 7.62 -34.71
N PRO A 167 -15.03 7.09 -35.78
CA PRO A 167 -14.65 7.35 -37.16
C PRO A 167 -14.64 8.84 -37.55
N LEU A 168 -15.41 9.68 -36.84
CA LEU A 168 -15.52 11.12 -37.14
C LEU A 168 -14.31 11.92 -36.60
N VAL A 169 -13.66 11.44 -35.54
CA VAL A 169 -12.44 12.05 -34.97
C VAL A 169 -11.21 11.80 -35.85
N LEU A 170 -11.24 10.76 -36.68
CA LEU A 170 -10.15 10.33 -37.55
C LEU A 170 -9.79 11.39 -38.62
N VAL A 171 -10.80 12.09 -39.17
CA VAL A 171 -10.62 13.12 -40.19
C VAL A 171 -10.03 14.42 -39.60
N ALA A 172 -10.42 14.77 -38.36
CA ALA A 172 -9.95 15.99 -37.70
C ALA A 172 -8.52 15.86 -37.15
N ASN A 173 -8.11 14.67 -36.70
CA ASN A 173 -6.81 14.47 -36.04
C ASN A 173 -5.65 14.14 -36.99
N GLN A 174 -5.90 13.71 -38.24
CA GLN A 174 -4.84 13.40 -39.22
C GLN A 174 -3.90 14.59 -39.51
N GLN A 175 -4.42 15.83 -39.50
CA GLN A 175 -3.59 17.04 -39.72
C GLN A 175 -2.75 17.38 -38.47
N LYS A 176 -3.27 17.10 -37.28
CA LYS A 176 -2.60 17.41 -36.00
C LYS A 176 -1.52 16.37 -35.67
N THR A 177 -1.76 15.09 -35.94
CA THR A 177 -0.79 14.02 -35.73
C THR A 177 0.45 14.20 -36.58
N LEU A 178 0.31 14.48 -37.89
CA LEU A 178 1.45 14.75 -38.78
C LEU A 178 2.32 15.93 -38.29
N SER A 179 1.70 16.98 -37.76
CA SER A 179 2.44 18.14 -37.22
C SER A 179 3.19 17.83 -35.91
N HIS A 180 2.60 17.03 -35.02
CA HIS A 180 3.26 16.57 -33.79
C HIS A 180 4.44 15.63 -34.12
N PHE A 181 4.24 14.65 -35.00
CA PHE A 181 5.30 13.72 -35.41
C PHE A 181 6.52 14.45 -36.01
N ASN A 182 6.30 15.48 -36.83
CA ASN A 182 7.39 16.27 -37.39
C ASN A 182 8.14 17.07 -36.32
N THR A 183 7.44 17.67 -35.35
CA THR A 183 8.09 18.51 -34.33
C THR A 183 8.98 17.69 -33.38
N TYR A 184 8.59 16.46 -33.02
CA TYR A 184 9.39 15.59 -32.16
C TYR A 184 10.58 14.93 -32.88
N GLN A 185 10.46 14.61 -34.18
CA GLN A 185 11.59 14.11 -34.97
C GLN A 185 12.72 15.15 -35.14
N TYR A 186 12.39 16.44 -35.26
CA TYR A 186 13.40 17.51 -35.33
C TYR A 186 14.18 17.67 -34.01
N SER A 187 13.55 17.41 -32.84
CA SER A 187 14.23 17.51 -31.55
C SER A 187 15.28 16.41 -31.31
N TYR A 188 15.09 15.23 -31.91
CA TYR A 188 16.02 14.09 -31.79
C TYR A 188 17.17 14.13 -32.79
N ASN A 189 17.07 14.96 -33.85
CA ASN A 189 18.05 15.03 -34.93
C ASN A 189 19.04 16.21 -34.81
N ASN A 190 19.22 16.79 -33.62
CA ASN A 190 20.22 17.84 -33.42
C ASN A 190 21.45 17.30 -32.66
N PRO A 191 22.47 16.76 -33.35
CA PRO A 191 23.70 16.32 -32.71
C PRO A 191 24.60 17.55 -32.45
N GLN A 192 24.50 18.13 -31.25
CA GLN A 192 25.64 18.83 -30.68
C GLN A 192 26.16 18.03 -29.50
N PHE A 193 27.24 17.29 -29.73
CA PHE A 193 28.43 17.26 -28.87
C PHE A 193 29.56 16.63 -29.70
N GLN A 194 30.34 17.51 -30.36
CA GLN A 194 31.74 17.22 -30.68
C GLN A 194 32.57 17.65 -29.49
N GLN A 195 33.25 16.71 -28.84
CA GLN A 195 34.68 16.73 -28.51
C GLN A 195 35.09 15.41 -27.87
#